data_AF-A0A2K6SBX1-F1
#
_entry.id   AF-A0A2K6SBX1-F1
#
_cell.length_a   1.000
_cell.length_b   1.000
_cell.length_c   1.000
_cell.angle_alpha   90.00
_cell.angle_beta   90.00
_cell.angle_gamma   90.00
#
_symmetry.space_group_name_H-M   'P 1'
#
loop_
_entity.id
_entity.type
_entity.pdbx_description
1 polymer ?
#
loop_
_entity_poly.entity_id
_entity_poly.type
_entity_poly.pdbx_seq_one_letter_code
_entity_poly.pdbx_strand_id
1 'polypeptide(L)'
;MAASKVKQDMPPVGGYGPIDYKRNLPRRGLSGYSMLALGLGTLLYGYWKIIKWNRERRRLQIENFEARIALMPLLQAETDRRVLHMLRENLEEEAIIMKDVPGWKVGESVFNTTRWVPPLIGEMYGLRPIEEALHASHGFMMYT
;
A
#
# COMPACT_ATOMS: atom_id res chain seq x y z
N MET A 1 -72.77 62.31 -26.32
CA MET A 1 -73.24 60.92 -26.57
C MET A 1 -73.41 60.23 -25.24
N ALA A 2 -74.52 59.51 -25.04
CA ALA A 2 -74.92 58.92 -23.77
C ALA A 2 -73.89 57.91 -23.24
N ALA A 3 -73.50 58.02 -21.97
CA ALA A 3 -72.63 57.05 -21.31
C ALA A 3 -73.41 55.75 -21.03
N SER A 4 -72.91 54.63 -21.54
CA SER A 4 -73.53 53.31 -21.33
C SER A 4 -73.50 52.91 -19.85
N LYS A 5 -74.64 52.47 -19.32
CA LYS A 5 -74.88 52.07 -17.91
C LYS A 5 -74.43 50.63 -17.62
N VAL A 6 -73.29 50.20 -18.15
CA VAL A 6 -72.75 48.85 -17.95
C VAL A 6 -71.27 48.95 -17.58
N LYS A 7 -70.90 48.51 -16.37
CA LYS A 7 -69.51 48.42 -15.91
C LYS A 7 -68.94 47.10 -16.41
N GLN A 8 -68.33 47.13 -17.59
CA GLN A 8 -67.63 46.00 -18.18
C GLN A 8 -66.17 46.01 -17.70
N ASP A 9 -65.59 44.84 -17.44
CA ASP A 9 -64.17 44.73 -17.14
C ASP A 9 -63.37 45.01 -18.41
N MET A 10 -62.51 46.01 -18.37
CA MET A 10 -61.76 46.52 -19.51
C MET A 10 -60.32 46.77 -19.11
N PRO A 11 -59.34 46.60 -20.02
CA PRO A 11 -57.97 46.99 -19.74
C PRO A 11 -57.92 48.48 -19.39
N PRO A 12 -56.96 48.90 -18.54
CA PRO A 12 -56.80 50.31 -18.19
C PRO A 12 -56.55 51.15 -19.44
N VAL A 13 -56.92 52.43 -19.41
CA VAL A 13 -56.83 53.35 -20.58
C VAL A 13 -55.40 53.45 -21.16
N GLY A 14 -54.37 53.11 -20.36
CA GLY A 14 -52.96 53.05 -20.79
C GLY A 14 -52.42 51.66 -21.15
N GLY A 15 -53.25 50.62 -21.14
CA GLY A 15 -52.85 49.23 -21.40
C GLY A 15 -52.08 48.57 -20.25
N TYR A 16 -51.79 47.27 -20.40
CA TYR A 16 -50.94 46.54 -19.47
C TYR A 16 -49.45 46.80 -19.75
N GLY A 17 -48.62 46.68 -18.72
CA GLY A 17 -47.17 46.78 -18.88
C GLY A 17 -46.61 45.71 -19.83
N PRO A 18 -45.42 45.96 -20.43
CA PRO A 18 -44.81 45.01 -21.33
C PRO A 18 -44.49 43.70 -20.60
N ILE A 19 -44.93 42.59 -21.18
CA ILE A 19 -44.67 41.24 -20.68
C ILE A 19 -43.53 40.64 -21.50
N ASP A 20 -42.44 40.28 -20.83
CA ASP A 20 -41.30 39.62 -21.46
C ASP A 20 -41.64 38.17 -21.79
N TYR A 21 -42.12 37.95 -23.01
CA TYR A 21 -42.49 36.64 -23.54
C TYR A 21 -41.30 35.88 -24.14
N LYS A 22 -40.15 36.54 -24.31
CA LYS A 22 -38.93 35.95 -24.90
C LYS A 22 -38.06 35.31 -23.83
N ARG A 23 -37.49 34.15 -24.17
CA ARG A 23 -36.51 33.47 -23.32
C ARG A 23 -35.23 34.31 -23.20
N ASN A 24 -34.89 34.74 -21.98
CA ASN A 24 -33.62 35.38 -21.67
C ASN A 24 -32.67 34.38 -21.00
N LEU A 25 -31.75 33.80 -21.76
CA LEU A 25 -30.71 32.91 -21.24
C LEU A 25 -29.35 33.62 -21.27
N PRO A 26 -28.86 34.15 -20.14
CA PRO A 26 -27.55 34.79 -20.11
C PRO A 26 -26.46 33.74 -20.31
N ARG A 27 -25.55 33.99 -21.26
CA ARG A 27 -24.33 33.17 -21.42
C ARG A 27 -23.42 33.43 -20.22
N ARG A 28 -23.46 32.53 -19.24
CA ARG A 28 -22.64 32.56 -18.02
C ARG A 28 -21.54 31.51 -18.11
N GLY A 29 -20.36 31.83 -17.58
CA GLY A 29 -19.23 30.91 -17.50
C GLY A 29 -18.01 31.38 -18.28
N LEU A 30 -16.92 30.62 -18.10
CA LEU A 30 -15.66 30.84 -18.80
C LEU A 30 -15.74 30.28 -20.23
N SER A 31 -14.98 30.89 -21.15
CA SER A 31 -14.82 30.35 -22.49
C SER A 31 -14.16 28.95 -22.46
N GLY A 32 -14.46 28.11 -23.46
CA GLY A 32 -13.85 26.77 -23.56
C GLY A 32 -12.32 26.82 -23.54
N TYR A 33 -11.71 27.80 -24.23
CA TYR A 33 -10.26 27.99 -24.21
C TYR A 33 -9.72 28.34 -22.81
N SER A 34 -10.43 29.19 -22.06
CA SER A 34 -10.02 29.51 -20.68
C SER A 34 -10.16 28.32 -19.74
N MET A 35 -11.15 27.44 -19.94
CA MET A 35 -11.27 26.21 -19.16
C MET A 35 -10.11 25.24 -19.46
N LEU A 36 -9.74 25.10 -20.73
CA LEU A 36 -8.59 24.28 -21.13
C LEU A 36 -7.27 24.83 -20.56
N ALA A 37 -7.07 26.14 -20.61
CA ALA A 37 -5.89 26.79 -20.05
C ALA A 37 -5.78 26.58 -18.53
N LEU A 38 -6.90 26.72 -17.79
CA LEU A 38 -6.93 26.43 -16.36
C LEU A 38 -6.66 24.96 -16.06
N GLY A 39 -7.29 24.05 -16.81
CA GLY A 39 -7.05 22.60 -16.68
C GLY A 39 -5.58 22.25 -16.88
N LEU A 40 -4.97 22.71 -17.98
CA LEU A 40 -3.55 22.50 -18.26
C LEU A 40 -2.65 23.13 -17.19
N GLY A 41 -2.97 24.34 -16.72
CA GLY A 41 -2.21 25.01 -15.66
C GLY A 41 -2.19 24.22 -14.35
N THR A 42 -3.36 23.72 -13.92
CA THR A 42 -3.46 22.89 -12.70
C THR A 42 -2.73 21.55 -12.85
N LEU A 43 -2.82 20.91 -14.01
CA LEU A 43 -2.10 19.66 -14.30
C LEU A 43 -0.58 19.87 -14.27
N LEU A 44 -0.06 20.88 -14.97
CA LEU A 44 1.37 21.20 -14.98
C LEU A 44 1.90 21.48 -13.58
N TYR A 45 1.14 22.24 -12.78
CA TYR A 45 1.50 22.49 -11.38
C TYR A 45 1.47 21.20 -10.54
N GLY A 46 0.44 20.37 -10.71
CA GLY A 46 0.31 19.07 -10.04
C GLY A 46 1.48 18.15 -10.35
N TYR A 47 1.85 18.01 -11.63
CA TYR A 47 3.00 17.22 -12.05
C TYR A 47 4.31 17.75 -11.47
N TRP A 48 4.52 19.07 -11.48
CA TRP A 48 5.71 19.66 -10.87
C TRP A 48 5.82 19.34 -9.38
N LYS A 49 4.72 19.44 -8.63
CA LYS A 49 4.66 19.08 -7.20
C LYS A 49 4.93 17.59 -6.98
N ILE A 50 4.33 16.71 -7.78
CA ILE A 50 4.55 15.25 -7.71
C ILE A 50 6.00 14.91 -8.01
N ILE A 51 6.62 15.51 -9.02
CA ILE A 51 8.03 15.30 -9.35
C ILE A 51 8.91 15.68 -8.16
N LYS A 52 8.69 16.87 -7.57
CA LYS A 52 9.43 17.32 -6.39
C LYS A 52 9.25 16.35 -5.22
N TRP A 53 8.02 15.91 -4.96
CA TRP A 53 7.71 14.99 -3.88
C TRP A 53 8.29 13.59 -4.10
N ASN A 54 8.24 13.05 -5.32
CA ASN A 54 8.82 11.76 -5.64
C ASN A 54 10.34 11.75 -5.46
N ARG A 55 11.01 12.85 -5.78
CA ARG A 55 12.44 13.02 -5.49
C ARG A 55 12.71 12.99 -3.98
N GLU A 56 11.87 13.64 -3.19
CA GLU A 56 11.99 13.61 -1.73
C GLU A 56 11.75 12.21 -1.15
N ARG A 57 10.67 11.54 -1.56
CA ARG A 57 10.38 10.17 -1.14
C ARG A 57 11.52 9.22 -1.48
N ARG A 58 12.17 9.39 -2.62
CA ARG A 58 13.34 8.59 -2.99
C ARG A 58 14.53 8.86 -2.07
N ARG A 59 14.78 10.11 -1.67
CA ARG A 59 15.82 10.44 -0.68
C ARG A 59 15.55 9.75 0.65
N LEU A 60 14.32 9.83 1.15
CA LEU A 60 13.92 9.15 2.40
C LEU A 60 14.02 7.62 2.28
N GLN A 61 13.69 7.05 1.14
CA GLN A 61 13.89 5.61 0.89
C GLN A 61 15.36 5.22 0.92
N ILE A 62 16.24 6.03 0.32
CA ILE A 62 17.69 5.81 0.36
C ILE A 62 18.19 5.87 1.80
N GLU A 63 17.80 6.88 2.57
CA GLU A 63 18.15 6.99 3.99
C GLU A 63 17.69 5.75 4.79
N ASN A 64 16.46 5.28 4.57
CA ASN A 64 15.97 4.06 5.21
C ASN A 64 16.77 2.81 4.80
N PHE A 65 17.20 2.71 3.54
CA PHE A 65 18.04 1.61 3.09
C PHE A 65 19.45 1.70 3.67
N GLU A 66 20.05 2.88 3.74
CA GLU A 66 21.35 3.11 4.38
C GLU A 66 21.31 2.76 5.86
N ALA A 67 20.25 3.16 6.58
CA ALA A 67 20.03 2.77 7.96
C ALA A 67 19.93 1.24 8.11
N ARG A 68 19.23 0.55 7.20
CA ARG A 68 19.16 -0.92 7.18
C ARG A 68 20.51 -1.55 6.90
N ILE A 69 21.28 -1.03 5.94
CA ILE A 69 22.63 -1.51 5.61
C ILE A 69 23.56 -1.37 6.82
N ALA A 70 23.45 -0.28 7.57
CA ALA A 70 24.25 -0.08 8.79
C ALA A 70 23.94 -1.12 9.88
N LEU A 71 22.67 -1.54 10.01
CA LEU A 71 22.24 -2.54 10.99
C LEU A 71 22.46 -4.00 10.53
N MET A 72 22.57 -4.23 9.22
CA MET A 72 22.61 -5.56 8.61
C MET A 72 23.70 -6.48 9.18
N PRO A 73 24.96 -6.04 9.41
CA PRO A 73 26.00 -6.92 9.94
C PRO A 73 25.69 -7.47 11.34
N LEU A 74 25.06 -6.67 12.19
CA LEU A 74 24.66 -7.08 13.54
C LEU A 74 23.53 -8.11 13.47
N LEU A 75 22.48 -7.83 12.70
CA LEU A 75 21.37 -8.75 12.50
C LEU A 75 21.84 -10.07 11.89
N GLN A 76 22.75 -10.02 10.93
CA GLN A 76 23.33 -11.22 10.31
C GLN A 76 24.06 -12.08 11.35
N ALA A 77 24.92 -11.47 12.17
CA ALA A 77 25.65 -12.20 13.20
C ALA A 77 24.72 -12.82 14.26
N GLU A 78 23.65 -12.13 14.64
CA GLU A 78 22.63 -12.66 15.56
C GLU A 78 21.85 -13.83 14.93
N THR A 79 21.46 -13.71 13.65
CA THR A 79 20.79 -14.79 12.94
C THR A 79 21.68 -16.01 12.77
N ASP A 80 22.96 -15.83 12.43
CA ASP A 80 23.91 -16.92 12.25
C ASP A 80 24.09 -17.68 13.57
N ARG A 81 24.27 -16.96 14.69
CA ARG A 81 24.34 -17.56 16.03
C ARG A 81 23.06 -18.33 16.35
N ARG A 82 21.89 -17.72 16.14
CA ARG A 82 20.60 -18.34 16.44
C ARG A 82 20.41 -19.66 15.67
N VAL A 83 20.73 -19.68 14.38
CA VAL A 83 20.60 -20.86 13.54
C VAL A 83 21.54 -21.97 14.00
N LEU A 84 22.81 -21.63 14.24
CA LEU A 84 23.81 -22.61 14.70
C LEU A 84 23.47 -23.18 16.09
N HIS A 85 22.95 -22.36 17.00
CA HIS A 85 22.47 -22.83 18.30
C HIS A 85 21.33 -23.85 18.15
N MET A 86 20.31 -23.54 17.35
CA MET A 86 19.19 -24.47 17.14
C MET A 86 19.64 -25.79 16.50
N LEU A 87 20.52 -25.74 15.50
CA LEU A 87 21.05 -26.95 14.87
C LEU A 87 21.92 -27.76 15.83
N ARG A 88 22.66 -27.10 16.72
CA ARG A 88 23.47 -27.78 17.74
C ARG A 88 22.59 -28.51 18.74
N GLU A 89 21.54 -27.87 19.23
CA GLU A 89 20.56 -28.48 20.13
C GLU A 89 19.85 -29.66 19.45
N ASN A 90 19.42 -29.50 18.20
CA ASN A 90 18.77 -30.59 17.47
C ASN A 90 19.71 -31.79 17.24
N LEU A 91 21.00 -31.55 16.99
CA LEU A 91 22.00 -32.61 16.84
C LEU A 91 22.23 -33.35 18.16
N GLU A 92 22.27 -32.63 19.29
CA GLU A 92 22.41 -33.23 20.62
C GLU A 92 21.20 -34.10 20.97
N GLU A 93 19.98 -33.62 20.70
CA GLU A 93 18.74 -34.39 20.89
C GLU A 93 18.66 -35.59 19.93
N GLU A 94 19.05 -35.43 18.66
CA GLU A 94 19.12 -36.52 17.69
C GLU A 94 20.06 -37.63 18.17
N ALA A 95 21.22 -37.27 18.72
CA ALA A 95 22.17 -38.23 19.28
C ALA A 95 21.59 -39.06 20.43
N ILE A 96 20.73 -38.44 21.25
CA ILE A 96 20.05 -39.10 22.37
C ILE A 96 18.93 -40.00 21.87
N ILE A 97 18.10 -39.51 20.94
CA ILE A 97 16.91 -40.20 20.42
C ILE A 97 17.30 -41.39 19.54
N MET A 98 18.31 -41.24 18.67
CA MET A 98 18.66 -42.21 17.64
C MET A 98 19.74 -43.22 18.05
N LYS A 99 20.21 -43.19 19.31
CA LYS A 99 21.28 -44.06 19.81
C LYS A 99 21.04 -45.56 19.61
N ASP A 100 19.76 -45.99 19.63
CA ASP A 100 19.36 -47.39 19.60
C ASP A 100 19.00 -47.88 18.17
N VAL A 101 19.06 -47.01 17.16
CA VAL A 101 18.67 -47.32 15.78
C VAL A 101 19.90 -47.81 14.98
N PRO A 102 19.90 -49.07 14.50
CA PRO A 102 21.07 -49.61 13.79
C PRO A 102 21.26 -48.93 12.44
N GLY A 103 22.50 -48.52 12.15
CA GLY A 103 22.87 -47.89 10.87
C GLY A 103 22.57 -46.39 10.77
N TRP A 104 22.04 -45.77 11.84
CA TRP A 104 21.84 -44.32 11.88
C TRP A 104 23.16 -43.59 12.16
N LYS A 105 23.47 -42.57 11.36
CA LYS A 105 24.61 -41.67 11.58
C LYS A 105 24.09 -40.28 11.93
N VAL A 106 24.30 -39.90 13.18
CA VAL A 106 23.87 -38.60 13.71
C VAL A 106 24.54 -37.46 12.94
N GLY A 107 23.73 -36.50 12.47
CA GLY A 107 24.23 -35.33 11.74
C GLY A 107 24.86 -35.64 10.38
N GLU A 108 24.56 -36.79 9.76
CA GLU A 108 25.00 -37.09 8.39
C GLU A 108 24.30 -36.15 7.39
N SER A 109 25.10 -35.44 6.59
CA SER A 109 24.56 -34.59 5.52
C SER A 109 23.89 -35.45 4.45
N VAL A 110 22.63 -35.13 4.13
CA VAL A 110 21.89 -35.74 3.02
C VAL A 110 22.50 -35.36 1.65
N PHE A 111 23.24 -34.26 1.59
CA PHE A 111 23.92 -33.80 0.40
C PHE A 111 25.32 -34.39 0.27
N ASN A 112 25.69 -34.74 -0.96
CA ASN A 112 27.03 -35.25 -1.31
C ASN A 112 28.13 -34.17 -1.23
N THR A 113 27.78 -32.91 -1.00
CA THR A 113 28.73 -31.78 -0.97
C THR A 113 29.12 -31.41 0.45
N THR A 114 30.37 -30.97 0.65
CA THR A 114 30.86 -30.47 1.95
C THR A 114 30.54 -29.00 2.19
N ARG A 115 29.81 -28.36 1.27
CA ARG A 115 29.41 -26.95 1.39
C ARG A 115 28.28 -26.82 2.41
N TRP A 116 28.30 -25.73 3.18
CA TRP A 116 27.18 -25.35 4.02
C TRP A 116 25.90 -25.17 3.20
N VAL A 117 24.83 -25.83 3.65
CA VAL A 117 23.48 -25.67 3.12
C VAL A 117 22.61 -25.01 4.20
N PRO A 118 21.92 -23.89 3.90
CA PRO A 118 21.01 -23.28 4.86
C PRO A 118 19.90 -24.26 5.26
N PRO A 119 19.59 -24.39 6.56
CA PRO A 119 18.62 -25.36 7.02
C PRO A 119 17.19 -24.95 6.64
N LEU A 120 16.33 -25.94 6.45
CA LEU A 120 14.91 -25.74 6.27
C LEU A 120 14.23 -25.36 7.59
N ILE A 121 13.06 -24.71 7.54
CA ILE A 121 12.28 -24.38 8.75
C ILE A 121 11.95 -25.67 9.53
N GLY A 122 11.64 -26.77 8.84
CA GLY A 122 11.39 -28.07 9.47
C GLY A 122 12.62 -28.67 10.14
N GLU A 123 13.83 -28.43 9.63
CA GLU A 123 15.08 -28.90 10.25
C GLU A 123 15.42 -28.13 11.52
N MET A 124 15.04 -26.85 11.60
CA MET A 124 15.24 -26.01 12.78
C MET A 124 14.15 -26.23 13.85
N TYR A 125 12.89 -26.26 13.45
CA TYR A 125 11.73 -26.29 14.36
C TYR A 125 11.07 -27.68 14.49
N GLY A 126 11.61 -28.73 13.88
CA GLY A 126 11.00 -30.07 13.88
C GLY A 126 10.84 -30.71 15.25
N LEU A 127 11.73 -30.39 16.20
CA LEU A 127 11.67 -30.88 17.59
C LEU A 127 10.97 -29.89 18.54
N ARG A 128 10.52 -28.73 18.03
CA ARG A 128 9.89 -27.67 18.82
C ARG A 128 8.37 -27.82 18.87
N PRO A 129 7.70 -27.12 19.81
CA PRO A 129 6.24 -27.07 19.84
C PRO A 129 5.64 -26.58 18.52
N ILE A 130 4.44 -27.08 18.20
CA ILE A 130 3.71 -26.74 16.98
C ILE A 130 3.45 -25.24 16.89
N GLU A 131 3.19 -24.57 18.01
CA GLU A 131 2.97 -23.12 18.05
C GLU A 131 4.17 -22.34 17.53
N GLU A 132 5.39 -22.71 17.94
CA GLU A 132 6.62 -22.06 17.47
C GLU A 132 6.87 -22.33 15.99
N ALA A 133 6.63 -23.56 15.54
CA ALA A 133 6.80 -23.95 14.14
C ALA A 133 5.81 -23.20 13.22
N LEU A 134 4.53 -23.12 13.61
CA LEU A 134 3.49 -22.39 12.88
C LEU A 134 3.74 -20.88 12.88
N HIS A 135 4.21 -20.33 14.00
CA HIS A 135 4.58 -18.92 14.07
C HIS A 135 5.78 -18.62 13.16
N ALA A 136 6.81 -19.48 13.15
CA ALA A 136 7.97 -19.32 12.29
C ALA A 136 7.63 -19.44 10.79
N SER A 137 6.68 -20.30 10.41
CA SER A 137 6.30 -20.51 9.01
C SER A 137 5.25 -19.54 8.48
N HIS A 138 4.23 -19.21 9.28
CA HIS A 138 3.05 -18.45 8.84
C HIS A 138 2.89 -17.11 9.55
N GLY A 139 3.65 -16.82 10.60
CA GLY A 139 3.49 -15.61 11.42
C GLY A 139 3.48 -14.32 10.62
N PHE A 140 4.37 -14.19 9.62
CA PHE A 140 4.41 -13.01 8.75
C PHE A 140 3.15 -12.84 7.89
N MET A 141 2.61 -13.94 7.35
CA MET A 141 1.41 -13.90 6.50
C MET A 141 0.14 -13.62 7.29
N MET A 142 0.10 -14.07 8.54
CA MET A 142 -1.04 -13.86 9.45
C MET A 142 -1.00 -12.49 10.14
N TYR A 143 0.09 -11.73 9.96
CA TYR A 143 0.28 -10.41 10.55
C TYR A 143 -0.22 -9.31 9.60
N THR A 144 -1.52 -9.01 9.69
CA THR A 144 -2.20 -7.88 9.02
C THR A 144 -3.20 -7.26 9.98
#